data_AF-A0A255T6R3-F1
#
_entry.id   AF-A0A255T6R3-F1
#
_cell.length_a   1.000
_cell.length_b   1.000
_cell.length_c   1.000
_cell.angle_alpha   90.00
_cell.angle_beta   90.00
_cell.angle_gamma   90.00
#
_symmetry.space_group_name_H-M   'P 1'
#
loop_
_entity.id
_entity.type
_entity.pdbx_description
1 polymer ?
#
loop_
_entity_poly.entity_id
_entity_poly.type
_entity_poly.pdbx_seq_one_letter_code
_entity_poly.pdbx_strand_id
1 'polypeptide(L)'
;MSVFMFVVFPIDINDNRRHVHVFYRGKRDQECAAKFWIETNGEKCIEIAYSKLSAKENEAIMKALDKNWDFINEQIDKTFSGIKTESKRIK
;
A
#
# COMPACT_ATOMS: atom_id res chain seq x y z
N MET A 1 -16.07 9.18 7.00
CA MET A 1 -15.13 8.43 6.13
C MET A 1 -13.73 8.66 6.67
N SER A 2 -13.12 7.63 7.24
CA SER A 2 -11.71 7.65 7.65
C SER A 2 -10.87 7.94 6.40
N VAL A 3 -10.03 8.98 6.46
CA VAL A 3 -9.13 9.30 5.34
C VAL A 3 -7.84 8.52 5.56
N PHE A 4 -7.49 7.67 4.60
CA PHE A 4 -6.29 6.85 4.67
C PHE A 4 -5.17 7.45 3.84
N MET A 5 -3.93 7.28 4.32
CA MET A 5 -2.72 7.59 3.57
C MET A 5 -2.06 6.28 3.16
N PHE A 6 -1.83 6.12 1.87
CA PHE A 6 -1.13 4.96 1.32
C PHE A 6 0.33 5.34 1.11
N VAL A 7 1.23 4.59 1.72
CA VAL A 7 2.67 4.70 1.50
C VAL A 7 3.14 3.39 0.90
N VAL A 8 3.67 3.50 -0.30
CA VAL A 8 4.11 2.34 -1.07
C VAL A 8 5.59 2.12 -0.77
N PHE A 9 5.94 0.90 -0.37
CA PHE A 9 7.32 0.53 -0.06
C PHE A 9 7.83 -0.49 -1.07
N PRO A 10 9.07 -0.31 -1.55
CA PRO A 10 9.56 -0.98 -2.74
C PRO A 10 9.74 -2.49 -2.54
N ILE A 11 10.54 -2.95 -1.57
CA ILE A 11 10.72 -4.37 -1.22
C ILE A 11 11.04 -4.46 0.29
N ASP A 12 10.49 -5.46 0.97
CA ASP A 12 10.99 -5.86 2.29
C ASP A 12 12.28 -6.68 2.11
N ILE A 13 13.40 -6.25 2.71
CA ILE A 13 14.75 -6.80 2.45
C ILE A 13 14.83 -8.31 2.72
N ASN A 14 13.91 -8.83 3.54
CA ASN A 14 13.86 -10.23 3.93
C ASN A 14 12.86 -11.07 3.11
N ASP A 15 11.87 -10.45 2.45
CA ASP A 15 10.74 -11.18 1.87
C ASP A 15 10.60 -11.03 0.35
N ASN A 16 11.42 -10.20 -0.30
CA ASN A 16 11.38 -9.96 -1.76
C ASN A 16 9.96 -9.64 -2.29
N ARG A 17 9.11 -9.08 -1.42
CA ARG A 17 7.70 -8.78 -1.68
C ARG A 17 7.46 -7.27 -1.64
N ARG A 18 6.75 -6.78 -2.65
CA ARG A 18 6.22 -5.41 -2.71
C ARG A 18 5.08 -5.26 -1.71
N HIS A 19 5.04 -4.14 -1.00
CA HIS A 19 3.99 -3.89 0.00
C HIS A 19 3.54 -2.44 0.10
N VAL A 20 2.31 -2.27 0.58
CA VAL A 20 1.71 -0.97 0.85
C VAL A 20 1.38 -0.86 2.32
N HIS A 21 1.85 0.20 2.95
CA HIS A 21 1.44 0.59 4.29
C HIS A 21 0.29 1.59 4.21
N VAL A 22 -0.71 1.37 5.05
CA VAL A 22 -1.87 2.24 5.19
C VAL A 22 -1.79 2.88 6.56
N PHE A 23 -1.81 4.20 6.59
CA PHE A 23 -1.77 4.99 7.82
C PHE A 23 -3.08 5.77 8.02
N TYR A 24 -3.45 5.99 9.27
CA TYR A 24 -4.52 6.93 9.61
C TYR A 24 -4.06 8.36 9.33
N ARG A 25 -4.81 9.11 8.53
CA ARG A 25 -4.50 10.52 8.28
C ARG A 25 -4.82 11.36 9.52
N GLY A 26 -3.85 12.15 9.99
CA GLY A 26 -4.05 13.15 11.05
C GLY A 26 -3.69 12.70 12.47
N LYS A 27 -3.20 11.47 12.67
CA LYS A 27 -2.55 11.08 13.94
C LYS A 27 -1.08 11.51 13.93
N ARG A 28 -0.62 12.08 15.05
CA ARG A 28 0.75 12.57 15.27
C ARG A 28 1.77 11.43 15.23
N ASP A 29 1.40 10.28 15.79
CA ASP A 29 2.08 9.02 15.56
C ASP A 29 1.56 8.42 14.26
N GLN A 30 2.44 8.24 13.28
CA GLN A 30 2.17 7.52 12.03
C GLN A 30 2.02 6.03 12.33
N GLU A 31 1.03 5.66 13.13
CA GLU A 31 0.74 4.28 13.44
C GLU A 31 0.21 3.59 12.18
N CYS A 32 0.91 2.53 11.77
CA CYS A 32 0.50 1.72 10.63
C CYS A 32 -0.84 1.06 10.95
N ALA A 33 -1.88 1.45 10.21
CA ALA A 33 -3.22 0.92 10.33
C ALA A 33 -3.34 -0.46 9.68
N ALA A 34 -2.66 -0.67 8.55
CA ALA A 34 -2.59 -1.94 7.85
C ALA A 34 -1.38 -2.04 6.92
N LYS A 35 -0.88 -3.26 6.69
CA LYS A 35 0.13 -3.61 5.69
C LYS A 35 -0.50 -4.62 4.73
N PHE A 36 -0.36 -4.36 3.43
CA PHE A 36 -0.79 -5.25 2.37
C PHE A 36 0.41 -5.69 1.56
N TRP A 37 0.57 -6.99 1.37
CA TRP A 37 1.38 -7.50 0.28
C TRP A 37 0.60 -7.27 -1.01
N ILE A 38 1.31 -6.90 -2.07
CA ILE A 38 0.68 -6.60 -3.36
C ILE A 38 1.29 -7.42 -4.50
N GLU A 39 2.42 -8.08 -4.25
CA GLU A 39 3.09 -8.96 -5.21
C GLU A 39 3.63 -10.20 -4.50
N THR A 40 3.60 -11.34 -5.19
CA THR A 40 4.33 -12.55 -4.80
C THR A 40 5.01 -13.12 -6.04
N ASN A 41 6.33 -13.27 -6.02
CA ASN A 41 7.13 -13.81 -7.13
C ASN A 41 6.92 -13.10 -8.48
N GLY A 42 6.72 -11.77 -8.48
CA GLY A 42 6.49 -11.01 -9.71
C GLY A 42 5.05 -11.04 -10.22
N GLU A 43 4.14 -11.76 -9.55
CA GLU A 43 2.71 -11.77 -9.89
C GLU A 43 1.90 -10.92 -8.92
N LYS A 44 0.91 -10.21 -9.47
CA LYS A 44 -0.06 -9.43 -8.70
C LYS A 44 -0.78 -10.30 -7.68
N CYS A 45 -0.60 -10.02 -6.40
CA CYS A 45 -1.23 -10.74 -5.30
C CYS A 45 -1.47 -9.79 -4.14
N ILE A 46 -2.74 -9.41 -3.90
CA ILE A 46 -3.11 -8.50 -2.81
C ILE A 46 -3.51 -9.33 -1.59
N GLU A 47 -2.68 -9.33 -0.56
CA GLU A 47 -2.86 -10.07 0.69
C GLU A 47 -2.70 -9.15 1.90
N ILE A 48 -3.51 -9.37 2.94
CA ILE A 48 -3.39 -8.62 4.20
C ILE A 48 -2.26 -9.23 5.03
N ALA A 49 -1.13 -8.53 5.12
CA ALA A 49 -0.02 -8.91 6.00
C ALA A 49 -0.33 -8.56 7.46
N TYR A 50 -0.99 -7.42 7.66
CA TYR A 50 -1.33 -6.89 8.97
C TYR A 50 -2.49 -5.92 8.85
N SER A 51 -3.44 -5.92 9.79
CA SER A 51 -4.47 -4.89 9.83
C SER A 51 -5.07 -4.72 11.22
N LYS A 52 -5.24 -3.46 11.64
CA LYS A 52 -6.08 -3.05 12.79
C LYS A 52 -7.46 -2.58 12.37
N LEU A 53 -7.77 -2.63 11.06
CA LEU A 53 -9.00 -2.09 10.48
C LEU A 53 -10.13 -3.13 10.52
N SER A 54 -11.36 -2.65 10.44
CA SER A 54 -12.53 -3.53 10.28
C SER A 54 -12.48 -4.28 8.95
N ALA A 55 -13.17 -5.42 8.86
CA ALA A 55 -13.27 -6.20 7.62
C ALA A 55 -13.77 -5.36 6.43
N LYS A 56 -14.73 -4.46 6.68
CA LYS A 56 -15.29 -3.55 5.65
C LYS A 56 -14.27 -2.53 5.15
N GLU A 57 -13.44 -1.99 6.04
CA GLU A 57 -12.36 -1.06 5.66
C GLU A 57 -11.25 -1.77 4.89
N ASN A 58 -10.87 -2.98 5.31
CA ASN A 58 -9.91 -3.81 4.58
C ASN A 58 -10.40 -4.11 3.17
N GLU A 59 -11.67 -4.51 3.01
CA GLU A 59 -12.24 -4.77 1.70
C GLU A 59 -12.25 -3.52 0.81
N ALA A 60 -12.59 -2.35 1.37
CA ALA A 60 -12.55 -1.09 0.64
C ALA A 60 -11.13 -0.73 0.18
N ILE A 61 -10.12 -0.97 1.03
CA ILE A 61 -8.72 -0.75 0.69
C ILE A 61 -8.26 -1.74 -0.38
N MET A 62 -8.59 -3.02 -0.27
CA MET A 62 -8.21 -4.01 -1.30
C MET A 62 -8.79 -3.63 -2.66
N LYS A 63 -10.05 -3.22 -2.72
CA LYS A 63 -10.67 -2.70 -3.96
C LYS A 63 -9.96 -1.45 -4.49
N ALA A 64 -9.55 -0.55 -3.60
CA ALA A 64 -8.81 0.66 -3.95
C ALA A 64 -7.40 0.35 -4.50
N LEU A 65 -6.68 -0.59 -3.90
CA LEU A 65 -5.39 -1.07 -4.36
C LEU A 65 -5.52 -1.74 -5.74
N ASP A 66 -6.52 -2.60 -5.89
CA ASP A 66 -6.78 -3.32 -7.14
C ASP A 66 -7.09 -2.35 -8.30
N LYS A 67 -7.97 -1.37 -8.06
CA LYS A 67 -8.34 -0.35 -9.05
C LYS A 67 -7.19 0.58 -9.44
N ASN A 68 -6.22 0.78 -8.56
CA ASN A 68 -5.07 1.67 -8.80
C ASN A 68 -3.77 0.90 -9.00
N TRP A 69 -3.86 -0.39 -9.34
CA TRP A 69 -2.71 -1.29 -9.48
C TRP A 69 -1.60 -0.71 -10.34
N ASP A 70 -1.91 -0.30 -11.57
CA ASP A 70 -0.91 0.21 -12.52
C ASP A 70 -0.16 1.42 -11.97
N PHE A 71 -0.89 2.34 -11.32
CA PHE A 71 -0.29 3.51 -10.69
C PHE A 71 0.63 3.11 -9.53
N ILE A 72 0.16 2.21 -8.65
CA ILE A 72 0.97 1.75 -7.50
C ILE A 72 2.24 1.07 -7.99
N ASN A 73 2.13 0.23 -9.02
CA ASN A 73 3.27 -0.49 -9.59
C ASN A 73 4.28 0.47 -10.22
N GLU A 74 3.80 1.46 -10.98
CA GLU A 74 4.64 2.52 -11.55
C GLU A 74 5.40 3.30 -10.47
N GLN A 75 4.75 3.62 -9.34
CA GLN A 75 5.41 4.32 -8.24
C GLN A 75 6.49 3.46 -7.57
N ILE A 76 6.31 2.14 -7.52
CA ILE A 76 7.32 1.21 -7.00
C ILE A 76 8.52 1.19 -7.92
N ASP A 77 8.29 1.03 -9.22
CA ASP A 77 9.36 0.99 -10.22
C ASP A 77 10.14 2.32 -10.26
N LYS A 78 9.46 3.46 -10.12
CA LYS A 78 10.09 4.78 -9.93
C LYS A 78 10.97 4.81 -8.69
N THR A 79 10.47 4.28 -7.55
CA THR A 79 11.24 4.20 -6.30
C THR A 79 12.52 3.38 -6.50
N PHE A 80 12.44 2.22 -7.16
CA PHE A 80 13.60 1.39 -7.49
C PHE A 80 14.60 2.05 -8.41
N SER A 81 14.11 2.87 -9.33
CA SER A 81 14.94 3.62 -10.27
C SER A 81 15.58 4.87 -9.65
N GLY A 82 15.41 5.10 -8.34
CA GLY A 82 15.89 6.31 -7.66
C GLY A 82 15.11 7.58 -8.03
N ILE A 83 13.95 7.43 -8.66
CA ILE A 83 13.08 8.53 -9.10
C ILE A 83 12.12 8.88 -7.96
N LYS A 84 11.88 10.17 -7.75
CA LYS A 84 10.96 10.68 -6.73
C LYS A 84 9.53 10.17 -6.99
N THR A 85 8.90 9.61 -5.97
CA THR A 85 7.51 9.15 -6.03
C THR A 85 6.51 10.29 -5.96
N GLU A 86 5.37 10.09 -6.60
CA GLU A 86 4.23 10.99 -6.61
C GLU A 86 3.12 10.44 -5.70
N SER A 87 2.54 11.33 -4.89
CA SER A 87 1.39 10.98 -4.08
C SER A 87 0.10 11.21 -4.86
N LYS A 88 -0.74 10.17 -4.98
CA LYS A 88 -2.07 10.28 -5.59
C LYS A 88 -3.14 10.13 -4.52
N ARG A 89 -4.14 11.00 -4.58
CA ARG A 89 -5.33 10.87 -3.74
C ARG A 89 -6.22 9.77 -4.32
N ILE A 90 -6.27 8.64 -3.65
CA ILE A 90 -7.24 7.59 -3.96
C ILE A 90 -8.61 8.04 -3.41
N LYS A 91 -9.58 8.20 -4.31
CA LYS A 91 -10.98 8.52 -4.00
C LYS A 91 -11.82 7.26 -4.00
#